data_AF-A0A7R9MQ95-F1
#
_entry.id   AF-A0A7R9MQ95-F1
#
_cell.length_a   1.000
_cell.length_b   1.000
_cell.length_c   1.000
_cell.angle_alpha   90.00
_cell.angle_beta   90.00
_cell.angle_gamma   90.00
#
_symmetry.space_group_name_H-M   'P 1'
#
loop_
_entity.id
_entity.type
_entity.pdbx_description
1 polymer ?
#
loop_
_entity_poly.entity_id
_entity_poly.type
_entity_poly.pdbx_seq_one_letter_code
_entity_poly.pdbx_strand_id
1 'polypeptide(L)'
;MVTKKNLMEIVQKLLVNVNESQMGNKYRDEIIAKLIDICSQNDYQFIANFEWYITVLVELSRVEGGTEHGGLIAQQLLDVAIRVEAIRSFVTRHMAILLENSHLFLNNSSVCEVLYAAAWICGEFADFIPNQMQTLLHLLTTTAFPAHITAVFLQNASKILSKMSNEKTDDFYKLCDELIDKHLPHFLTNEDLEVQERASSFLQIIQIIKSEDLNVEQLFFAYALNPVAAKAQRKVPIPVGLELDLPFV
;
A
#
# COMPACT_ATOMS: atom_id res chain seq x y z
N MET A 1 -31.05 -10.73 7.20
CA MET A 1 -30.11 -11.38 6.26
C MET A 1 -29.48 -10.29 5.40
N VAL A 2 -28.16 -10.32 5.18
CA VAL A 2 -27.43 -9.32 4.37
C VAL A 2 -27.62 -9.63 2.88
N THR A 3 -27.79 -8.58 2.08
CA THR A 3 -28.00 -8.62 0.63
C THR A 3 -27.30 -7.43 -0.03
N LYS A 4 -27.12 -7.46 -1.35
CA LYS A 4 -26.59 -6.30 -2.12
C LYS A 4 -27.38 -5.00 -1.89
N LYS A 5 -28.69 -5.11 -1.62
CA LYS A 5 -29.59 -3.95 -1.49
C LYS A 5 -29.51 -3.27 -0.12
N ASN A 6 -29.30 -4.04 0.94
CA ASN A 6 -29.30 -3.52 2.31
C ASN A 6 -27.90 -3.39 2.93
N LEU A 7 -26.84 -3.88 2.26
CA LEU A 7 -25.48 -3.84 2.78
C LEU A 7 -25.03 -2.41 3.12
N MET A 8 -25.22 -1.46 2.20
CA MET A 8 -24.78 -0.07 2.42
C MET A 8 -25.47 0.56 3.63
N GLU A 9 -26.79 0.35 3.78
CA GLU A 9 -27.55 0.85 4.92
C GLU A 9 -27.10 0.20 6.23
N ILE A 10 -26.84 -1.10 6.23
CA ILE A 10 -26.33 -1.83 7.40
C ILE A 10 -24.97 -1.28 7.81
N VAL A 11 -24.03 -1.14 6.85
CA VAL A 11 -22.69 -0.61 7.11
C VAL A 11 -22.75 0.83 7.61
N GLN A 12 -23.59 1.68 7.02
CA GLN A 12 -23.77 3.05 7.48
C GLN A 12 -24.26 3.11 8.94
N LYS A 13 -25.23 2.27 9.32
CA LYS A 13 -25.69 2.17 10.72
C LYS A 13 -24.58 1.71 11.66
N LEU A 14 -23.73 0.78 11.23
CA LEU A 14 -22.59 0.33 12.03
C LEU A 14 -21.51 1.42 12.15
N LEU A 15 -21.23 2.17 11.09
CA LEU A 15 -20.27 3.28 11.10
C LEU A 15 -20.69 4.40 12.06
N VAL A 16 -21.98 4.73 12.12
CA VAL A 16 -22.49 5.70 13.11
C VAL A 16 -22.10 5.28 14.53
N ASN A 17 -22.28 4.00 14.88
CA ASN A 17 -21.94 3.49 16.19
C ASN A 17 -20.41 3.49 16.45
N VAL A 18 -19.60 3.22 15.41
CA VAL A 18 -18.13 3.26 15.51
C VAL A 18 -17.61 4.64 15.91
N ASN A 19 -18.28 5.69 15.41
CA ASN A 19 -17.94 7.09 15.62
C ASN A 19 -18.58 7.69 16.89
N GLU A 20 -19.39 6.94 17.64
CA GLU A 20 -19.95 7.43 18.91
C GLU A 20 -18.87 7.46 20.01
N SER A 21 -18.54 8.67 20.48
CA SER A 21 -17.44 8.91 21.43
C SER A 21 -17.61 8.27 22.81
N GLN A 22 -18.81 7.77 23.15
CA GLN A 22 -19.12 7.14 24.44
C GLN A 22 -18.82 5.63 24.46
N MET A 23 -18.44 5.03 23.32
CA MET A 23 -18.22 3.59 23.22
C MET A 23 -16.79 3.19 23.59
N GLY A 24 -16.65 2.09 24.34
CA GLY A 24 -15.33 1.54 24.67
C GLY A 24 -14.64 0.92 23.45
N ASN A 25 -13.31 1.05 23.36
CA ASN A 25 -12.50 0.60 22.20
C ASN A 25 -12.79 -0.86 21.79
N LYS A 26 -12.93 -1.79 22.74
CA LYS A 26 -13.25 -3.20 22.43
C LYS A 26 -14.54 -3.37 21.63
N TYR A 27 -15.58 -2.61 21.96
CA TYR A 27 -16.85 -2.72 21.25
C TYR A 27 -16.76 -2.13 19.84
N ARG A 28 -16.00 -1.02 19.70
CA ARG A 28 -15.69 -0.44 18.39
C ARG A 28 -14.95 -1.44 17.51
N ASP A 29 -13.91 -2.08 18.03
CA ASP A 29 -13.11 -3.08 17.30
C ASP A 29 -14.00 -4.25 16.83
N GLU A 30 -14.88 -4.79 17.69
CA GLU A 30 -15.87 -5.81 17.29
C GLU A 30 -16.79 -5.36 16.15
N ILE A 31 -17.24 -4.10 16.14
CA ILE A 31 -18.03 -3.56 15.03
C ILE A 31 -17.19 -3.48 13.75
N ILE A 32 -15.95 -3.00 13.83
CA ILE A 32 -15.05 -2.87 12.68
C ILE A 32 -14.77 -4.24 12.07
N ALA A 33 -14.41 -5.23 12.90
CA ALA A 33 -14.21 -6.60 12.48
C ALA A 33 -15.48 -7.17 11.81
N LYS A 34 -16.65 -6.93 12.40
CA LYS A 34 -17.91 -7.44 11.85
C LYS A 34 -18.31 -6.76 10.54
N LEU A 35 -18.05 -5.46 10.41
CA LEU A 35 -18.28 -4.71 9.18
C LEU A 35 -17.43 -5.29 8.05
N ILE A 36 -16.13 -5.50 8.29
CA ILE A 36 -15.21 -6.07 7.30
C ILE A 36 -15.61 -7.51 6.95
N ASP A 37 -15.97 -8.34 7.94
CA ASP A 37 -16.47 -9.69 7.73
C ASP A 37 -17.70 -9.69 6.82
N ILE A 38 -18.69 -8.83 7.06
CA ILE A 38 -19.90 -8.74 6.25
C ILE A 38 -19.59 -8.30 4.80
N CYS A 39 -18.68 -7.33 4.63
CA CYS A 39 -18.31 -6.81 3.31
C CYS A 39 -17.49 -7.81 2.46
N SER A 40 -16.63 -8.60 3.10
CA SER A 40 -15.69 -9.50 2.42
C SER A 40 -16.24 -10.90 2.12
N GLN A 41 -17.48 -11.22 2.56
CA GLN A 41 -18.07 -12.55 2.39
C GLN A 41 -18.08 -13.03 0.93
N ASN A 42 -17.67 -14.29 0.74
CA ASN A 42 -17.66 -14.99 -0.56
C ASN A 42 -17.06 -14.14 -1.69
N ASP A 43 -15.83 -13.65 -1.49
CA ASP A 43 -15.13 -12.79 -2.46
C ASP A 43 -15.93 -11.52 -2.79
N TYR A 44 -16.40 -10.79 -1.76
CA TYR A 44 -17.15 -9.55 -1.89
C TYR A 44 -18.50 -9.69 -2.62
N GLN A 45 -19.17 -10.85 -2.52
CA GLN A 45 -20.39 -11.14 -3.29
C GLN A 45 -21.50 -10.08 -3.16
N PHE A 46 -21.53 -9.33 -2.05
CA PHE A 46 -22.54 -8.32 -1.75
C PHE A 46 -22.12 -6.89 -2.08
N ILE A 47 -20.85 -6.65 -2.41
CA ILE A 47 -20.34 -5.34 -2.81
C ILE A 47 -20.76 -5.06 -4.26
N ALA A 48 -21.60 -4.05 -4.45
CA ALA A 48 -22.00 -3.58 -5.78
C ALA A 48 -21.15 -2.39 -6.25
N ASN A 49 -20.53 -1.66 -5.33
CA ASN A 49 -19.70 -0.49 -5.60
C ASN A 49 -18.42 -0.56 -4.75
N PHE A 50 -17.28 -0.78 -5.40
CA PHE A 50 -15.98 -0.84 -4.72
C PHE A 50 -15.45 0.55 -4.34
N GLU A 51 -15.81 1.64 -5.03
CA GLU A 51 -15.41 2.99 -4.63
C GLU A 51 -15.95 3.30 -3.24
N TRP A 52 -17.24 2.99 -3.04
CA TRP A 52 -17.89 3.10 -1.74
C TRP A 52 -17.17 2.27 -0.68
N TYR A 53 -16.82 1.02 -0.98
CA TYR A 53 -16.15 0.15 0.01
C TYR A 53 -14.75 0.66 0.36
N ILE A 54 -13.99 1.18 -0.61
CA ILE A 54 -12.70 1.84 -0.36
C ILE A 54 -12.90 3.07 0.55
N THR A 55 -13.92 3.89 0.31
CA THR A 55 -14.24 5.04 1.19
C THR A 55 -14.52 4.58 2.62
N VAL A 56 -15.29 3.49 2.80
CA VAL A 56 -15.55 2.90 4.12
C VAL A 56 -14.25 2.45 4.79
N LEU A 57 -13.37 1.74 4.09
CA LEU A 57 -12.08 1.28 4.64
C LEU A 57 -11.18 2.46 5.07
N VAL A 58 -11.14 3.54 4.29
CA VAL A 58 -10.41 4.76 4.64
C VAL A 58 -11.02 5.44 5.86
N GLU A 59 -12.35 5.50 5.98
CA GLU A 59 -13.04 6.03 7.16
C GLU A 59 -12.70 5.22 8.41
N LEU A 60 -12.71 3.88 8.32
CA LEU A 60 -12.34 2.98 9.41
C LEU A 60 -10.88 3.16 9.87
N SER A 61 -9.98 3.54 8.96
CA SER A 61 -8.59 3.85 9.31
C SER A 61 -8.43 5.18 10.08
N ARG A 62 -9.47 6.00 10.16
CA ARG A 62 -9.42 7.35 10.76
C ARG A 62 -10.31 7.51 11.99
N VAL A 63 -10.80 6.40 12.54
CA VAL A 63 -11.69 6.46 13.71
C VAL A 63 -10.96 7.00 14.93
N GLU A 64 -11.63 7.88 15.66
CA GLU A 64 -11.11 8.47 16.90
C GLU A 64 -10.80 7.39 17.94
N GLY A 65 -9.64 7.53 18.59
CA GLY A 65 -9.14 6.53 19.54
C GLY A 65 -8.50 5.29 18.89
N GLY A 66 -8.44 5.22 17.55
CA GLY A 66 -7.80 4.15 16.81
C GLY A 66 -8.56 2.83 16.79
N THR A 67 -7.95 1.82 16.18
CA THR A 67 -8.45 0.43 16.11
C THR A 67 -7.29 -0.56 16.09
N GLU A 68 -7.50 -1.76 16.65
CA GLU A 68 -6.55 -2.88 16.53
C GLU A 68 -6.59 -3.58 15.16
N HIS A 69 -7.53 -3.20 14.30
CA HIS A 69 -7.76 -3.84 12.99
C HIS A 69 -7.09 -3.14 11.81
N GLY A 70 -6.05 -2.34 12.06
CA GLY A 70 -5.32 -1.65 10.98
C GLY A 70 -4.78 -2.61 9.92
N GLY A 71 -4.20 -3.74 10.35
CA GLY A 71 -3.74 -4.79 9.43
C GLY A 71 -4.87 -5.43 8.62
N LEU A 72 -6.05 -5.61 9.22
CA LEU A 72 -7.22 -6.15 8.51
C LEU A 72 -7.72 -5.17 7.45
N ILE A 73 -7.78 -3.87 7.77
CA ILE A 73 -8.14 -2.81 6.82
C ILE A 73 -7.13 -2.77 5.66
N ALA A 74 -5.84 -2.79 5.97
CA ALA A 74 -4.76 -2.82 4.98
C ALA A 74 -4.88 -4.00 4.02
N GLN A 75 -5.17 -5.19 4.54
CA GLN A 75 -5.37 -6.40 3.73
C GLN A 75 -6.55 -6.25 2.76
N GLN A 76 -7.68 -5.67 3.19
CA GLN A 76 -8.82 -5.45 2.31
C GLN A 76 -8.52 -4.42 1.21
N LEU A 77 -7.81 -3.34 1.54
CA LEU A 77 -7.39 -2.34 0.54
C LEU A 77 -6.54 -2.99 -0.56
N LEU A 78 -5.57 -3.82 -0.17
CA LEU A 78 -4.69 -4.54 -1.10
C LEU A 78 -5.47 -5.55 -1.96
N ASP A 79 -6.30 -6.40 -1.34
CA ASP A 79 -7.04 -7.43 -2.08
C ASP A 79 -7.98 -6.83 -3.13
N VAL A 80 -8.70 -5.75 -2.77
CA VAL A 80 -9.57 -5.02 -3.70
C VAL A 80 -8.75 -4.35 -4.81
N ALA A 81 -7.67 -3.65 -4.48
CA ALA A 81 -6.84 -2.94 -5.47
C ALA A 81 -6.19 -3.89 -6.49
N ILE A 82 -5.73 -5.06 -6.03
CA ILE A 82 -5.07 -6.05 -6.89
C ILE A 82 -6.10 -6.76 -7.78
N ARG A 83 -7.25 -7.17 -7.23
CA ARG A 83 -8.26 -7.98 -7.95
C ARG A 83 -9.22 -7.20 -8.84
N VAL A 84 -9.48 -5.93 -8.53
CA VAL A 84 -10.51 -5.14 -9.22
C VAL A 84 -9.84 -4.05 -10.04
N GLU A 85 -9.47 -4.35 -11.27
CA GLU A 85 -8.74 -3.40 -12.14
C GLU A 85 -9.44 -2.05 -12.30
N ALA A 86 -10.76 -2.05 -12.46
CA ALA A 86 -11.56 -0.84 -12.64
C ALA A 86 -11.45 0.17 -11.49
N ILE A 87 -11.03 -0.27 -10.28
CA ILE A 87 -10.91 0.60 -9.11
C ILE A 87 -9.52 1.22 -8.92
N ARG A 88 -8.50 0.73 -9.65
CA ARG A 88 -7.09 1.07 -9.40
C ARG A 88 -6.84 2.57 -9.44
N SER A 89 -7.45 3.28 -10.38
CA SER A 89 -7.31 4.74 -10.45
C SER A 89 -7.90 5.45 -9.23
N PHE A 90 -9.08 5.04 -8.79
CA PHE A 90 -9.76 5.61 -7.63
C PHE A 90 -8.98 5.32 -6.33
N VAL A 91 -8.65 4.05 -6.07
CA VAL A 91 -7.96 3.66 -4.83
C VAL A 91 -6.58 4.31 -4.73
N THR A 92 -5.82 4.37 -5.84
CA THR A 92 -4.48 4.99 -5.84
C THR A 92 -4.51 6.46 -5.47
N ARG A 93 -5.50 7.22 -5.96
CA ARG A 93 -5.68 8.63 -5.60
C ARG A 93 -6.00 8.80 -4.11
N HIS A 94 -6.88 7.95 -3.57
CA HIS A 94 -7.20 7.96 -2.14
C HIS A 94 -6.01 7.57 -1.27
N MET A 95 -5.17 6.63 -1.71
CA MET A 95 -3.95 6.25 -1.00
C MET A 95 -2.90 7.36 -1.01
N ALA A 96 -2.75 8.10 -2.12
CA ALA A 96 -1.86 9.26 -2.17
C ALA A 96 -2.27 10.35 -1.17
N ILE A 97 -3.58 10.63 -1.04
CA ILE A 97 -4.12 11.56 -0.04
C ILE A 97 -3.89 11.01 1.38
N LEU A 98 -4.00 9.69 1.59
CA LEU A 98 -3.73 9.09 2.88
C LEU A 98 -2.26 9.28 3.30
N LEU A 99 -1.33 9.10 2.37
CA LEU A 99 0.12 9.28 2.59
C LEU A 99 0.49 10.75 2.84
N GLU A 100 -0.14 11.70 2.15
CA GLU A 100 0.01 13.14 2.46
C GLU A 100 -0.37 13.46 3.92
N ASN A 101 -1.31 12.70 4.48
CA ASN A 101 -1.79 12.86 5.85
C ASN A 101 -1.24 11.77 6.80
N SER A 102 -0.08 11.17 6.47
CA SER A 102 0.52 10.07 7.23
C SER A 102 0.77 10.43 8.70
N HIS A 103 1.11 11.69 9.00
CA HIS A 103 1.36 12.18 10.35
C HIS A 103 0.21 11.92 11.35
N LEU A 104 -1.03 11.78 10.86
CA LEU A 104 -2.20 11.45 11.68
C LEU A 104 -2.15 10.03 12.28
N PHE A 105 -1.29 9.16 11.75
CA PHE A 105 -1.17 7.76 12.16
C PHE A 105 -0.01 7.50 13.14
N LEU A 106 0.80 8.51 13.46
CA LEU A 106 2.00 8.36 14.31
C LEU A 106 1.69 7.82 15.72
N ASN A 107 0.53 8.18 16.27
CA ASN A 107 0.14 7.80 17.63
C ASN A 107 -0.62 6.47 17.71
N ASN A 108 -0.91 5.82 16.59
CA ASN A 108 -1.73 4.61 16.51
C ASN A 108 -0.96 3.47 15.82
N SER A 109 -0.20 2.69 16.61
CA SER A 109 0.72 1.67 16.10
C SER A 109 0.07 0.54 15.30
N SER A 110 -1.20 0.21 15.56
CA SER A 110 -1.93 -0.78 14.76
C SER A 110 -2.41 -0.19 13.42
N VAL A 111 -2.91 1.04 13.44
CA VAL A 111 -3.58 1.64 12.29
C VAL A 111 -2.57 2.09 11.22
N CYS A 112 -1.31 2.29 11.58
CA CYS A 112 -0.25 2.62 10.62
C CYS A 112 -0.01 1.50 9.58
N GLU A 113 -0.47 0.27 9.80
CA GLU A 113 -0.52 -0.79 8.77
C GLU A 113 -1.30 -0.37 7.51
N VAL A 114 -2.25 0.56 7.63
CA VAL A 114 -2.96 1.10 6.46
C VAL A 114 -2.00 1.88 5.56
N LEU A 115 -0.95 2.49 6.12
CA LEU A 115 0.08 3.17 5.34
C LEU A 115 0.96 2.20 4.55
N TYR A 116 1.19 0.98 5.06
CA TYR A 116 1.82 -0.09 4.28
C TYR A 116 1.04 -0.34 2.98
N ALA A 117 -0.28 -0.54 3.09
CA ALA A 117 -1.14 -0.75 1.93
C ALA A 117 -1.14 0.48 1.01
N ALA A 118 -1.22 1.68 1.57
CA ALA A 118 -1.23 2.92 0.79
C ALA A 118 0.04 3.11 -0.04
N ALA A 119 1.21 2.96 0.59
CA ALA A 119 2.50 3.07 -0.08
C ALA A 119 2.65 2.00 -1.17
N TRP A 120 2.26 0.76 -0.88
CA TRP A 120 2.31 -0.33 -1.85
C TRP A 120 1.41 -0.06 -3.06
N ILE A 121 0.16 0.35 -2.85
CA ILE A 121 -0.80 0.66 -3.93
C ILE A 121 -0.29 1.82 -4.79
N CYS A 122 0.24 2.88 -4.17
CA CYS A 122 0.85 3.99 -4.91
C CYS A 122 2.07 3.53 -5.73
N GLY A 123 2.95 2.71 -5.16
CA GLY A 123 4.11 2.20 -5.90
C GLY A 123 3.72 1.28 -7.05
N GLU A 124 2.77 0.37 -6.84
CA GLU A 124 2.33 -0.59 -7.87
C GLU A 124 1.56 0.07 -9.01
N PHE A 125 0.70 1.02 -8.69
CA PHE A 125 -0.15 1.70 -9.66
C PHE A 125 0.25 3.17 -9.85
N ALA A 126 1.56 3.42 -9.87
CA ALA A 126 2.13 4.76 -9.92
C ALA A 126 1.63 5.62 -11.10
N ASP A 127 1.18 5.00 -12.19
CA ASP A 127 0.57 5.67 -13.35
C ASP A 127 -0.74 6.42 -13.00
N PHE A 128 -1.41 6.06 -11.89
CA PHE A 128 -2.65 6.72 -11.44
C PHE A 128 -2.44 7.76 -10.32
N ILE A 129 -1.20 7.97 -9.88
CA ILE A 129 -0.90 9.00 -8.87
C ILE A 129 -1.07 10.39 -9.51
N PRO A 130 -1.85 11.32 -8.90
CA PRO A 130 -2.02 12.67 -9.43
C PRO A 130 -0.74 13.50 -9.48
N ASN A 131 0.11 13.39 -8.45
CA ASN A 131 1.41 14.05 -8.37
C ASN A 131 2.45 13.06 -7.83
N GLN A 132 3.19 12.43 -8.75
CA GLN A 132 4.19 11.40 -8.43
C GLN A 132 5.33 11.95 -7.56
N MET A 133 5.85 13.12 -7.90
CA MET A 133 6.93 13.78 -7.14
C MET A 133 6.52 14.04 -5.70
N GLN A 134 5.36 14.67 -5.49
CA GLN A 134 4.89 15.00 -4.14
C GLN A 134 4.61 13.74 -3.32
N THR A 135 4.00 12.72 -3.93
CA THR A 135 3.72 11.44 -3.25
C THR A 135 5.02 10.73 -2.86
N LEU A 136 6.03 10.74 -3.72
CA LEU A 136 7.37 10.22 -3.42
C LEU A 136 8.00 10.94 -2.23
N LEU A 137 7.94 12.28 -2.21
CA LEU A 137 8.49 13.07 -1.10
C LEU A 137 7.76 12.80 0.23
N HIS A 138 6.43 12.60 0.21
CA HIS A 138 5.67 12.22 1.41
C HIS A 138 6.12 10.87 1.99
N LEU A 139 6.49 9.90 1.15
CA LEU A 139 7.03 8.61 1.58
C LEU A 139 8.39 8.75 2.29
N LEU A 140 9.22 9.74 1.92
CA LEU A 140 10.58 9.88 2.44
C LEU A 140 10.68 10.86 3.61
N THR A 141 9.71 11.77 3.75
CA THR A 141 9.72 12.77 4.82
C THR A 141 9.17 12.26 6.15
N THR A 142 8.53 11.09 6.18
CA THR A 142 7.93 10.57 7.41
C THR A 142 8.86 9.62 8.17
N THR A 143 9.53 10.11 9.22
CA THR A 143 10.65 9.40 9.88
C THR A 143 10.31 8.69 11.19
N ALA A 144 9.03 8.66 11.59
CA ALA A 144 8.62 8.18 12.93
C ALA A 144 7.72 6.93 12.90
N PHE A 145 7.75 6.17 11.80
CA PHE A 145 7.01 4.91 11.70
C PHE A 145 7.87 3.69 12.03
N PRO A 146 7.24 2.55 12.36
CA PRO A 146 7.94 1.27 12.47
C PRO A 146 8.74 0.93 11.21
N ALA A 147 9.87 0.25 11.40
CA ALA A 147 10.82 -0.05 10.33
C ALA A 147 10.20 -0.78 9.14
N HIS A 148 9.26 -1.70 9.37
CA HIS A 148 8.60 -2.44 8.29
C HIS A 148 7.72 -1.55 7.39
N ILE A 149 7.13 -0.48 7.94
CA ILE A 149 6.40 0.53 7.15
C ILE A 149 7.39 1.38 6.36
N THR A 150 8.45 1.84 7.02
CA THR A 150 9.48 2.69 6.40
C THR A 150 10.22 1.98 5.25
N ALA A 151 10.53 0.69 5.41
CA ALA A 151 11.13 -0.12 4.35
C ALA A 151 10.23 -0.17 3.09
N VAL A 152 8.92 -0.30 3.31
CA VAL A 152 7.92 -0.32 2.23
C VAL A 152 7.76 1.06 1.59
N PHE A 153 7.89 2.13 2.36
CA PHE A 153 7.95 3.49 1.82
C PHE A 153 9.13 3.68 0.88
N LEU A 154 10.34 3.29 1.29
CA LEU A 154 11.54 3.36 0.46
C LEU A 154 11.41 2.53 -0.81
N GLN A 155 10.94 1.28 -0.69
CA GLN A 155 10.73 0.40 -1.84
C GLN A 155 9.77 1.03 -2.85
N ASN A 156 8.63 1.57 -2.40
CA ASN A 156 7.63 2.12 -3.31
C ASN A 156 7.97 3.54 -3.81
N ALA A 157 8.76 4.31 -3.06
CA ALA A 157 9.35 5.55 -3.55
C ALA A 157 10.28 5.27 -4.75
N SER A 158 11.08 4.19 -4.70
CA SER A 158 11.93 3.80 -5.83
C SER A 158 11.14 3.36 -7.07
N LYS A 159 10.02 2.65 -6.88
CA LYS A 159 9.07 2.33 -7.97
C LYS A 159 8.53 3.60 -8.61
N ILE A 160 8.05 4.56 -7.81
CA ILE A 160 7.50 5.83 -8.32
C ILE A 160 8.58 6.61 -9.08
N LEU A 161 9.80 6.71 -8.55
CA LEU A 161 10.91 7.38 -9.23
C LEU A 161 11.21 6.72 -10.58
N SER A 162 11.20 5.39 -10.65
CA SER A 162 11.47 4.67 -11.89
C SER A 162 10.49 5.03 -13.02
N LYS A 163 9.21 5.26 -12.69
CA LYS A 163 8.21 5.73 -13.65
C LYS A 163 8.48 7.15 -14.13
N MET A 164 8.86 8.03 -13.22
CA MET A 164 9.23 9.42 -13.52
C MET A 164 10.50 9.50 -14.39
N SER A 165 11.38 8.49 -14.29
CA SER A 165 12.64 8.44 -15.04
C SER A 165 12.47 8.32 -16.55
N ASN A 166 11.25 8.07 -17.05
CA ASN A 166 10.95 8.02 -18.48
C ASN A 166 10.98 9.40 -19.16
N GLU A 167 10.73 10.50 -18.42
CA GLU A 167 10.69 11.85 -19.00
C GLU A 167 12.05 12.54 -19.02
N LYS A 168 12.97 12.16 -18.09
CA LYS A 168 14.36 12.68 -17.97
C LYS A 168 14.51 14.20 -18.11
N THR A 169 13.61 14.97 -17.49
CA THR A 169 13.64 16.44 -17.49
C THR A 169 14.72 16.99 -16.56
N ASP A 170 15.11 18.25 -16.72
CA ASP A 170 16.03 18.92 -15.78
C ASP A 170 15.49 18.90 -14.34
N ASP A 171 14.18 19.04 -14.17
CA ASP A 171 13.54 18.98 -12.85
C ASP A 171 13.59 17.56 -12.25
N PHE A 172 13.52 16.52 -13.08
CA PHE A 172 13.74 15.15 -12.64
C PHE A 172 15.17 14.94 -12.10
N TYR A 173 16.19 15.48 -12.76
CA TYR A 173 17.57 15.37 -12.25
C TYR A 173 17.79 16.18 -10.97
N LYS A 174 17.18 17.38 -10.85
CA LYS A 174 17.18 18.14 -9.59
C LYS A 174 16.52 17.38 -8.46
N LEU A 175 15.41 16.68 -8.73
CA LEU A 175 14.78 15.80 -7.75
C LEU A 175 15.75 14.70 -7.32
N CYS A 176 16.43 14.03 -8.25
CA CYS A 176 17.42 13.00 -7.92
C CYS A 176 18.55 13.54 -7.00
N ASP A 177 19.06 14.74 -7.29
CA ASP A 177 20.05 15.41 -6.43
C ASP A 177 19.47 15.69 -5.03
N GLU A 178 18.25 16.22 -4.96
CA GLU A 178 17.57 16.48 -3.69
C GLU A 178 17.38 15.21 -2.86
N LEU A 179 17.01 14.10 -3.51
CA LEU A 179 16.83 12.80 -2.84
C LEU A 179 18.14 12.31 -2.22
N ILE A 180 19.25 12.40 -2.94
CA ILE A 180 20.58 12.00 -2.47
C ILE A 180 21.04 12.89 -1.32
N ASP A 181 20.91 14.20 -1.48
CA ASP A 181 21.52 15.17 -0.56
C ASP A 181 20.70 15.41 0.70
N LYS A 182 19.36 15.29 0.63
CA LYS A 182 18.47 15.70 1.72
C LYS A 182 17.61 14.59 2.31
N HIS A 183 17.08 13.68 1.48
CA HIS A 183 16.05 12.73 1.93
C HIS A 183 16.63 11.36 2.32
N LEU A 184 17.56 10.80 1.54
CA LEU A 184 18.15 9.48 1.82
C LEU A 184 19.17 9.39 2.96
N PRO A 185 19.97 10.43 3.31
CA PRO A 185 21.09 10.29 4.24
C PRO A 185 20.73 9.66 5.59
N HIS A 186 19.58 10.02 6.16
CA HIS A 186 19.19 9.50 7.47
C HIS A 186 18.70 8.04 7.43
N PHE A 187 18.24 7.55 6.28
CA PHE A 187 17.87 6.14 6.11
C PHE A 187 19.10 5.26 5.88
N LEU A 188 20.14 5.79 5.23
CA LEU A 188 21.42 5.09 5.01
C LEU A 188 22.18 4.81 6.32
N THR A 189 21.91 5.57 7.37
CA THR A 189 22.48 5.38 8.71
C THR A 189 21.47 4.83 9.71
N ASN A 190 20.35 4.26 9.25
CA ASN A 190 19.32 3.69 10.13
C ASN A 190 19.85 2.43 10.84
N GLU A 191 19.44 2.22 12.09
CA GLU A 191 19.82 1.04 12.86
C GLU A 191 19.11 -0.23 12.39
N ASP A 192 17.93 -0.09 11.78
CA ASP A 192 17.21 -1.20 11.17
C ASP A 192 17.81 -1.57 9.82
N LEU A 193 18.28 -2.82 9.71
CA LEU A 193 18.97 -3.33 8.53
C LEU A 193 18.08 -3.33 7.29
N GLU A 194 16.78 -3.62 7.41
CA GLU A 194 15.88 -3.64 6.24
C GLU A 194 15.70 -2.22 5.70
N VAL A 195 15.52 -1.22 6.58
CA VAL A 195 15.46 0.19 6.17
C VAL A 195 16.76 0.63 5.49
N GLN A 196 17.91 0.28 6.08
CA GLN A 196 19.23 0.63 5.54
C GLN A 196 19.50 -0.02 4.17
N GLU A 197 19.18 -1.30 4.01
CA GLU A 197 19.34 -2.04 2.74
C GLU A 197 18.44 -1.46 1.64
N ARG A 198 17.18 -1.13 1.97
CA ARG A 198 16.26 -0.48 1.02
C ARG A 198 16.73 0.91 0.61
N ALA A 199 17.24 1.70 1.54
CA ALA A 199 17.80 3.01 1.26
C ALA A 199 19.05 2.93 0.38
N SER A 200 19.93 1.96 0.66
CA SER A 200 21.14 1.70 -0.13
C SER A 200 20.78 1.27 -1.55
N SER A 201 19.83 0.35 -1.70
CA SER A 201 19.31 -0.07 -3.01
C SER A 201 18.71 1.10 -3.78
N PHE A 202 17.91 1.94 -3.11
CA PHE A 202 17.31 3.10 -3.74
C PHE A 202 18.37 4.12 -4.20
N LEU A 203 19.39 4.39 -3.38
CA LEU A 203 20.51 5.24 -3.78
C LEU A 203 21.21 4.70 -5.04
N GLN A 204 21.46 3.38 -5.11
CA GLN A 204 22.08 2.77 -6.29
C GLN A 204 21.21 2.93 -7.54
N ILE A 205 19.89 2.76 -7.41
CA ILE A 205 18.96 3.01 -8.53
C ILE A 205 19.05 4.46 -9.02
N ILE A 206 19.08 5.45 -8.12
CA ILE A 206 19.24 6.87 -8.50
C ILE A 206 20.57 7.08 -9.23
N GLN A 207 21.66 6.47 -8.76
CA GLN A 207 22.97 6.57 -9.40
C GLN A 207 22.94 5.99 -10.81
N ILE A 208 22.35 4.79 -11.00
CA ILE A 208 22.20 4.15 -12.32
C ILE A 208 21.37 5.03 -13.26
N ILE A 209 20.24 5.57 -12.79
CA ILE A 209 19.39 6.48 -13.58
C ILE A 209 20.19 7.69 -14.09
N LYS A 210 21.10 8.23 -13.27
CA LYS A 210 21.90 9.41 -13.62
C LYS A 210 23.08 9.08 -14.54
N SER A 211 23.67 7.89 -14.43
CA SER A 211 24.86 7.51 -15.19
C SER A 211 24.57 6.78 -16.48
N GLU A 212 23.47 6.03 -16.55
CA GLU A 212 23.15 5.12 -17.65
C GLU A 212 21.79 5.45 -18.28
N ASP A 213 21.70 5.29 -19.60
CA ASP A 213 20.43 5.39 -20.32
C ASP A 213 19.69 4.04 -20.27
N LEU A 214 19.37 3.59 -19.06
CA LEU A 214 18.63 2.35 -18.82
C LEU A 214 17.16 2.63 -18.51
N ASN A 215 16.29 1.75 -19.01
CA ASN A 215 14.90 1.72 -18.57
C ASN A 215 14.80 0.96 -17.24
N VAL A 216 14.99 1.68 -16.14
CA VAL A 216 14.90 1.13 -14.78
C VAL A 216 13.48 0.77 -14.36
N GLU A 217 12.44 1.18 -15.09
CA GLU A 217 11.06 0.77 -14.83
C GLU A 217 10.92 -0.76 -14.92
N GLN A 218 11.64 -1.40 -15.84
CA GLN A 218 11.62 -2.85 -16.01
C GLN A 218 12.11 -3.61 -14.77
N LEU A 219 12.94 -2.99 -13.91
CA LEU A 219 13.36 -3.60 -12.65
C LEU A 219 12.17 -3.91 -11.74
N PHE A 220 11.12 -3.08 -11.82
CA PHE A 220 9.95 -3.15 -10.94
C PHE A 220 8.70 -3.67 -11.63
N PHE A 221 8.54 -3.39 -12.93
CA PHE A 221 7.29 -3.60 -13.66
C PHE A 221 7.42 -4.55 -14.85
N ALA A 222 8.51 -5.33 -14.95
CA ALA A 222 8.67 -6.33 -16.02
C ALA A 222 7.55 -7.39 -16.04
N TYR A 223 6.95 -7.68 -14.88
CA TYR A 223 5.87 -8.65 -14.76
C TYR A 223 4.72 -8.05 -13.96
N ALA A 224 3.51 -8.13 -14.52
CA ALA A 224 2.30 -7.72 -13.81
C ALA A 224 2.03 -8.64 -12.62
N LEU A 225 1.79 -8.08 -11.44
CA LEU A 225 1.40 -8.84 -10.26
C LEU A 225 -0.09 -9.24 -10.36
N ASN A 226 -0.35 -10.37 -11.01
CA ASN A 226 -1.70 -10.90 -11.14
C ASN A 226 -2.10 -11.70 -9.89
N PRO A 227 -3.28 -11.45 -9.29
CA PRO A 227 -3.75 -12.24 -8.18
C PRO A 227 -4.00 -13.69 -8.64
N VAL A 228 -3.35 -14.64 -7.98
CA VAL A 228 -3.56 -16.06 -8.23
C VAL A 228 -4.61 -16.56 -7.24
N ALA A 229 -5.75 -17.02 -7.75
CA ALA A 229 -6.74 -17.68 -6.90
C ALA A 229 -6.13 -18.93 -6.24
N ALA A 230 -6.34 -19.15 -4.95
CA ALA A 230 -5.80 -20.31 -4.24
C ALA A 230 -6.18 -21.67 -4.90
N LYS A 231 -7.36 -21.74 -5.52
CA LYS A 231 -7.79 -22.90 -6.31
C LYS A 231 -6.99 -23.08 -7.61
N ALA A 232 -6.52 -22.00 -8.23
CA ALA A 232 -5.69 -22.03 -9.43
C ALA A 232 -4.27 -22.50 -9.10
N GLN A 233 -3.72 -22.11 -7.94
CA GLN A 233 -2.37 -22.54 -7.52
C GLN A 233 -2.28 -24.06 -7.35
N ARG A 234 -3.34 -24.71 -6.83
CA ARG A 234 -3.42 -26.18 -6.73
C ARG A 234 -3.46 -26.91 -8.07
N LYS A 235 -3.73 -26.19 -9.17
CA LYS A 235 -3.79 -26.75 -10.53
C LYS A 235 -2.51 -26.56 -11.31
N VAL A 236 -1.49 -25.93 -10.72
CA VAL A 236 -0.17 -25.79 -11.36
C VAL A 236 0.47 -27.18 -11.43
N PRO A 237 0.71 -27.72 -12.63
CA PRO A 237 1.37 -29.01 -12.77
C PRO A 237 2.82 -28.91 -12.28
N ILE A 238 3.33 -30.00 -11.70
CA ILE A 238 4.75 -30.11 -11.36
C ILE A 238 5.54 -30.06 -12.68
N PRO A 239 6.53 -29.16 -12.82
CA PRO A 239 7.35 -29.08 -14.01
C PRO A 239 8.03 -30.41 -14.33
N VAL A 240 8.06 -30.79 -15.60
CA VAL A 240 8.75 -32.00 -16.06
C VAL A 240 10.25 -31.83 -15.78
N GLY A 241 10.84 -32.75 -15.03
CA GLY A 241 12.25 -32.71 -14.65
C GLY A 241 12.55 -32.01 -13.31
N LEU A 242 11.54 -31.60 -12.54
CA LEU A 242 11.74 -31.13 -11.17
C LEU A 242 12.01 -32.31 -10.22
N GLU A 243 13.29 -32.58 -9.93
CA GLU A 243 13.72 -33.56 -8.93
C GLU A 243 13.99 -32.87 -7.59
N LEU A 244 13.05 -32.98 -6.66
CA LEU A 244 13.15 -32.36 -5.32
C LEU A 244 14.04 -33.15 -4.35
N ASP A 245 14.42 -34.38 -4.71
CA ASP A 245 15.20 -35.30 -3.87
C ASP A 245 16.71 -35.20 -4.12
N LEU A 246 17.14 -34.43 -5.13
CA LEU A 246 18.54 -34.16 -5.38
C LEU A 246 18.90 -32.76 -4.90
N PRO A 247 20.02 -32.58 -4.17
CA PRO A 247 20.53 -31.25 -3.87
C PRO A 247 20.88 -30.53 -5.17
N PHE A 248 20.64 -29.22 -5.20
CA PHE A 248 21.15 -28.38 -6.28
C PHE A 248 22.67 -28.53 -6.32
N VAL A 249 23.20 -29.00 -7.45
CA VAL A 249 24.64 -29.16 -7.72
C VAL A 249 25.26 -27.80 -7.98
#